data_AF-A0A1H9CP35-F1
#
_entry.id   AF-A0A1H9CP35-F1
#
_cell.length_a   1.000
_cell.length_b   1.000
_cell.length_c   1.000
_cell.angle_alpha   90.00
_cell.angle_beta   90.00
_cell.angle_gamma   90.00
#
_symmetry.space_group_name_H-M   'P 1'
#
loop_
_entity.id
_entity.type
_entity.pdbx_description
1 polymer ?
#
loop_
_entity_poly.entity_id
_entity_poly.type
_entity_poly.pdbx_seq_one_letter_code
_entity_poly.pdbx_strand_id
1 'polypeptide(L)'
;MERNVQKVNKGFLAVFVLCLLCTSRLFAQTPSVVRNIRLPLWAELDAYPGLELSSDKDEGQFDFPISQMRKMAPFIVNGMVYGWNFVYVPYDKARGVEEYLEITEIVPADVIRDGITYASPWISNNNLNCWVEYTRTDSQVQSYNLWASIQNPVIAGIGYGSVEKGFEGIEEAARESLKAAIRNHYRKTIKNKPKEITGSVLIRKFPTLGIDSGRYVINLDFFLECGKIIEYSVY
;
A
#
# COMPACT_ATOMS: atom_id res chain seq x y z
N MET A 1 60.13 -43.10 -7.28
CA MET A 1 59.19 -42.25 -8.05
C MET A 1 58.62 -41.21 -7.09
N GLU A 2 59.30 -40.07 -6.97
CA GLU A 2 58.86 -38.98 -6.09
C GLU A 2 57.73 -38.19 -6.76
N ARG A 3 56.63 -38.04 -6.03
CA ARG A 3 55.42 -37.33 -6.46
C ARG A 3 55.61 -35.84 -6.16
N ASN A 4 55.96 -35.05 -7.17
CA ASN A 4 56.08 -33.59 -7.07
C ASN A 4 54.69 -32.98 -6.81
N VAL A 5 54.41 -32.64 -5.55
CA VAL A 5 53.24 -31.84 -5.18
C VAL A 5 53.58 -30.38 -5.46
N GLN A 6 53.02 -29.83 -6.55
CA GLN A 6 53.12 -28.41 -6.87
C GLN A 6 52.57 -27.57 -5.70
N LYS A 7 53.42 -26.71 -5.13
CA LYS A 7 53.03 -25.72 -4.12
C LYS A 7 52.07 -24.73 -4.76
N VAL A 8 50.77 -24.91 -4.52
CA VAL A 8 49.75 -23.92 -4.90
C VAL A 8 50.08 -22.60 -4.22
N ASN A 9 50.27 -21.56 -5.03
CA ASN A 9 50.71 -20.26 -4.58
C ASN A 9 49.57 -19.60 -3.77
N LYS A 10 49.76 -19.44 -2.46
CA LYS A 10 48.71 -18.97 -1.53
C LYS A 10 48.09 -17.62 -1.93
N GLY A 11 48.85 -16.77 -2.63
CA GLY A 11 48.37 -15.50 -3.17
C GLY A 11 47.32 -15.66 -4.29
N PHE A 12 47.43 -16.70 -5.11
CA PHE A 12 46.49 -16.96 -6.21
C PHE A 12 45.15 -17.50 -5.68
N LEU A 13 45.20 -18.33 -4.63
CA LEU A 13 44.00 -18.82 -3.94
C LEU A 13 43.24 -17.68 -3.25
N ALA A 14 43.95 -16.74 -2.62
CA ALA A 14 43.35 -15.57 -1.96
C ALA A 14 42.64 -14.63 -2.95
N VAL A 15 43.25 -14.37 -4.11
CA VAL A 15 42.63 -13.55 -5.18
C VAL A 15 41.39 -14.23 -5.76
N PHE A 16 41.44 -15.56 -5.94
CA PHE A 16 40.30 -16.32 -6.45
C PHE A 16 39.10 -16.32 -5.48
N VAL A 17 39.37 -16.44 -4.16
CA VAL A 17 38.35 -16.35 -3.12
C VAL A 17 37.77 -14.92 -3.01
N LEU A 18 38.60 -13.88 -3.17
CA LEU A 18 38.14 -12.49 -3.18
C LEU A 18 37.24 -12.19 -4.40
N CYS A 19 37.59 -12.72 -5.58
CA CYS A 19 36.74 -12.60 -6.77
C CYS A 19 35.40 -13.34 -6.61
N LEU A 20 35.38 -14.53 -5.99
CA LEU A 20 34.16 -15.29 -5.71
C LEU A 20 33.22 -14.58 -4.71
N LEU A 21 33.79 -13.86 -3.72
CA LEU A 21 33.01 -13.10 -2.75
C LEU A 21 32.47 -11.78 -3.33
N CYS A 22 33.10 -11.22 -4.37
CA CYS A 22 32.61 -10.03 -5.06
C CYS A 22 31.50 -10.34 -6.08
N THR A 23 31.48 -11.53 -6.70
CA THR A 23 30.47 -11.88 -7.71
C THR A 23 29.14 -12.35 -7.11
N SER A 24 29.13 -12.83 -5.87
CA SER A 24 27.90 -13.31 -5.21
C SER A 24 26.87 -12.21 -4.92
N ARG A 25 27.23 -10.92 -5.04
CA ARG A 25 26.28 -9.79 -4.92
C ARG A 25 25.62 -9.38 -6.24
N LEU A 26 26.07 -9.87 -7.39
CA LEU A 26 25.52 -9.45 -8.70
C LEU A 26 24.15 -10.08 -9.03
N PHE A 27 23.75 -11.17 -8.36
CA PHE A 27 22.53 -11.92 -8.67
C PHE A 27 21.38 -11.73 -7.68
N ALA A 28 21.53 -10.85 -6.68
CA ALA A 28 20.40 -10.46 -5.83
C ALA A 28 19.54 -9.41 -6.56
N GLN A 29 18.84 -9.80 -7.63
CA GLN A 29 17.77 -8.96 -8.19
C GLN A 29 16.60 -9.03 -7.22
N THR A 30 16.51 -8.06 -6.31
CA THR A 30 15.27 -7.84 -5.55
C THR A 30 14.16 -7.52 -6.55
N PRO A 31 13.00 -8.20 -6.52
CA PRO A 31 11.89 -7.85 -7.40
C PRO A 31 11.58 -6.36 -7.21
N SER A 32 11.61 -5.60 -8.30
CA SER A 32 11.40 -4.16 -8.22
C SER A 32 9.92 -3.91 -7.97
N VAL A 33 9.58 -3.48 -6.75
CA VAL A 33 8.23 -3.01 -6.38
C VAL A 33 7.75 -1.91 -7.34
N VAL A 34 8.69 -1.21 -7.98
CA VAL A 34 8.45 -0.18 -8.98
C VAL A 34 7.80 -0.73 -10.24
N ARG A 35 8.28 -1.83 -10.83
CA ARG A 35 7.68 -2.37 -12.07
C ARG A 35 6.65 -3.44 -11.77
N ASN A 36 6.99 -4.39 -10.90
CA ASN A 36 6.14 -5.53 -10.59
C ASN A 36 5.60 -5.36 -9.17
N ILE A 37 4.32 -5.04 -9.08
CA ILE A 37 3.58 -5.03 -7.82
C ILE A 37 3.22 -6.49 -7.53
N ARG A 38 3.68 -7.01 -6.40
CA ARG A 38 3.27 -8.33 -5.90
C ARG A 38 3.02 -8.21 -4.40
N LEU A 39 1.76 -8.29 -3.98
CA LEU A 39 1.39 -8.19 -2.58
C LEU A 39 0.47 -9.33 -2.14
N PRO A 40 0.65 -9.86 -0.93
CA PRO A 40 -0.27 -10.84 -0.38
C PRO A 40 -1.52 -10.10 0.11
N LEU A 41 -2.68 -10.46 -0.43
CA LEU A 41 -3.97 -10.05 0.11
C LEU A 41 -4.68 -11.26 0.70
N TRP A 42 -5.52 -10.99 1.68
CA TRP A 42 -6.34 -12.01 2.29
C TRP A 42 -7.75 -11.47 2.55
N ALA A 43 -8.72 -12.38 2.52
CA ALA A 43 -10.10 -12.11 2.91
C ALA A 43 -10.56 -13.22 3.85
N GLU A 44 -11.47 -12.89 4.78
CA GLU A 44 -12.08 -13.86 5.67
C GLU A 44 -12.91 -14.86 4.85
N LEU A 45 -12.83 -16.16 5.21
CA LEU A 45 -13.55 -17.21 4.48
C LEU A 45 -15.07 -17.06 4.60
N ASP A 46 -15.53 -16.70 5.79
CA ASP A 46 -16.93 -16.52 6.12
C ASP A 46 -17.20 -15.04 6.38
N ALA A 47 -18.43 -14.60 6.08
CA ALA A 47 -18.88 -13.28 6.46
C ALA A 47 -19.09 -13.18 7.98
N TYR A 48 -18.92 -11.97 8.51
CA TYR A 48 -19.19 -11.71 9.92
C TYR A 48 -20.65 -12.07 10.27
N PRO A 49 -20.92 -12.77 11.40
CA PRO A 49 -22.27 -13.14 11.79
C PRO A 49 -23.16 -11.90 11.93
N GLY A 50 -24.20 -11.79 11.09
CA GLY A 50 -25.11 -10.63 11.05
C GLY A 50 -24.87 -9.66 9.90
N LEU A 51 -23.84 -9.87 9.07
CA LEU A 51 -23.73 -9.18 7.78
C LEU A 51 -24.78 -9.77 6.83
N GLU A 52 -25.84 -9.02 6.52
CA GLU A 52 -26.85 -9.42 5.53
C GLU A 52 -26.25 -9.37 4.12
N LEU A 53 -25.54 -10.43 3.75
CA LEU A 53 -25.27 -10.72 2.34
C LEU A 53 -26.54 -11.36 1.79
N SER A 54 -27.08 -10.76 0.72
CA SER A 54 -28.19 -11.33 -0.05
C SER A 54 -27.84 -12.77 -0.41
N SER A 55 -28.38 -13.70 0.37
CA SER A 55 -28.07 -15.12 0.26
C SER A 55 -28.85 -15.68 -0.93
N ASP A 56 -28.38 -15.42 -2.14
CA ASP A 56 -28.80 -16.19 -3.29
C ASP A 56 -28.27 -17.62 -3.08
N LYS A 57 -29.20 -18.58 -3.12
CA LYS A 57 -29.01 -19.97 -2.65
C LYS A 57 -28.04 -20.82 -3.49
N ASP A 58 -27.29 -20.21 -4.40
CA ASP A 58 -26.37 -20.84 -5.35
C ASP A 58 -24.93 -20.29 -5.27
N GLU A 59 -24.57 -19.52 -4.23
CA GLU A 59 -23.20 -19.05 -4.04
C GLU A 59 -22.27 -20.20 -3.57
N GLY A 60 -21.18 -20.40 -4.31
CA GLY A 60 -20.12 -21.34 -3.98
C GLY A 60 -19.40 -20.98 -2.68
N GLN A 61 -18.80 -21.97 -2.03
CA GLN A 61 -18.13 -21.84 -0.72
C GLN A 61 -17.08 -20.71 -0.62
N PHE A 62 -16.54 -20.22 -1.75
CA PHE A 62 -15.52 -19.17 -1.79
C PHE A 62 -15.99 -17.86 -2.45
N ASP A 63 -17.27 -17.73 -2.78
CA ASP A 63 -17.76 -16.56 -3.51
C ASP A 63 -17.64 -15.28 -2.68
N PHE A 64 -17.92 -15.35 -1.38
CA PHE A 64 -17.71 -14.24 -0.45
C PHE A 64 -16.25 -13.75 -0.43
N PRO A 65 -15.24 -14.56 -0.05
CA PRO A 65 -13.86 -14.08 0.00
C PRO A 65 -13.36 -13.63 -1.37
N ILE A 66 -13.77 -14.30 -2.46
CA ILE A 66 -13.41 -13.88 -3.83
C ILE A 66 -13.99 -12.50 -4.14
N SER A 67 -15.25 -12.24 -3.77
CA SER A 67 -15.89 -10.93 -4.00
C SER A 67 -15.17 -9.81 -3.24
N GLN A 68 -14.76 -10.06 -1.99
CA GLN A 68 -14.01 -9.10 -1.17
C GLN A 68 -12.65 -8.82 -1.77
N MET A 69 -11.92 -9.87 -2.19
CA MET A 69 -10.63 -9.72 -2.85
C MET A 69 -10.74 -8.95 -4.18
N ARG A 70 -11.78 -9.21 -4.97
CA ARG A 70 -12.04 -8.49 -6.24
C ARG A 70 -12.38 -7.01 -6.06
N LYS A 71 -12.84 -6.59 -4.88
CA LYS A 71 -13.03 -5.18 -4.53
C LYS A 71 -11.74 -4.56 -3.97
N MET A 72 -11.07 -5.28 -3.07
CA MET A 72 -9.88 -4.79 -2.37
C MET A 72 -8.64 -4.67 -3.26
N ALA A 73 -8.39 -5.65 -4.14
CA ALA A 73 -7.20 -5.66 -4.97
C ALA A 73 -7.14 -4.44 -5.92
N PRO A 74 -8.19 -4.11 -6.70
CA PRO A 74 -8.18 -2.90 -7.52
C PRO A 74 -7.98 -1.62 -6.71
N PHE A 75 -8.64 -1.49 -5.55
CA PHE A 75 -8.52 -0.29 -4.70
C PHE A 75 -7.07 -0.05 -4.24
N ILE A 76 -6.43 -1.07 -3.68
CA ILE A 76 -5.05 -0.97 -3.18
C ILE A 76 -4.05 -0.79 -4.34
N VAL A 77 -4.18 -1.57 -5.41
CA VAL A 77 -3.28 -1.47 -6.57
C VAL A 77 -3.44 -0.11 -7.24
N ASN A 78 -4.66 0.43 -7.34
CA ASN A 78 -4.90 1.78 -7.86
C ASN A 78 -4.20 2.85 -7.01
N GLY A 79 -4.33 2.78 -5.69
CA GLY A 79 -3.59 3.68 -4.78
C GLY A 79 -2.06 3.57 -4.93
N MET A 80 -1.54 2.41 -5.34
CA MET A 80 -0.10 2.22 -5.60
C MET A 80 0.34 2.65 -7.01
N VAL A 81 -0.57 2.70 -7.99
CA VAL A 81 -0.24 2.99 -9.40
C VAL A 81 -0.51 4.44 -9.76
N TYR A 82 -1.72 4.92 -9.48
CA TYR A 82 -2.15 6.29 -9.79
C TYR A 82 -2.21 7.17 -8.55
N GLY A 83 -2.64 6.61 -7.42
CA GLY A 83 -2.83 7.36 -6.19
C GLY A 83 -4.20 8.04 -6.10
N TRP A 84 -4.36 8.86 -5.08
CA TRP A 84 -5.61 9.51 -4.73
C TRP A 84 -5.42 11.01 -4.54
N ASN A 85 -6.43 11.79 -4.94
CA ASN A 85 -6.56 13.18 -4.54
C ASN A 85 -7.27 13.24 -3.19
N PHE A 86 -6.92 14.23 -2.38
CA PHE A 86 -7.58 14.45 -1.10
C PHE A 86 -7.94 15.91 -0.89
N VAL A 87 -9.02 16.11 -0.14
CA VAL A 87 -9.40 17.38 0.48
C VAL A 87 -9.50 17.14 1.98
N TYR A 88 -8.67 17.83 2.75
CA TYR A 88 -8.57 17.68 4.20
C TYR A 88 -8.88 18.98 4.91
N VAL A 89 -9.85 18.93 5.83
CA VAL A 89 -10.24 20.02 6.72
C VAL A 89 -9.82 19.63 8.14
N PRO A 90 -8.87 20.34 8.76
CA PRO A 90 -8.40 20.01 10.10
C PRO A 90 -9.42 20.39 11.17
N TYR A 91 -9.48 19.59 12.23
CA TYR A 91 -10.31 19.89 13.40
C TYR A 91 -9.97 21.24 14.04
N ASP A 92 -10.97 22.13 14.17
CA ASP A 92 -10.83 23.42 14.84
C ASP A 92 -11.98 23.70 15.81
N LYS A 93 -11.76 23.32 17.09
CA LYS A 93 -12.70 23.56 18.19
C LYS A 93 -13.04 25.05 18.39
N ALA A 94 -12.09 25.96 18.17
CA ALA A 94 -12.31 27.39 18.40
C ALA A 94 -13.30 27.98 17.39
N ARG A 95 -13.41 27.35 16.21
CA ARG A 95 -14.28 27.77 15.11
C ARG A 95 -15.45 26.82 14.86
N GLY A 96 -15.60 25.78 15.68
CA GLY A 96 -16.67 24.78 15.53
C GLY A 96 -16.56 23.92 14.27
N VAL A 97 -15.35 23.76 13.70
CA VAL A 97 -15.13 22.99 12.48
C VAL A 97 -14.72 21.56 12.84
N GLU A 98 -15.52 20.60 12.38
CA GLU A 98 -15.22 19.17 12.49
C GLU A 98 -14.12 18.75 11.50
N GLU A 99 -13.44 17.65 11.83
CA GLU A 99 -12.42 17.12 10.95
C GLU A 99 -13.06 16.34 9.80
N TYR A 100 -12.63 16.64 8.58
CA TYR A 100 -13.17 15.99 7.40
C TYR A 100 -12.04 15.62 6.44
N LEU A 101 -12.16 14.44 5.84
CA LEU A 101 -11.27 13.98 4.77
C LEU A 101 -12.13 13.40 3.66
N GLU A 102 -11.98 13.98 2.49
CA GLU A 102 -12.52 13.44 1.24
C GLU A 102 -11.37 12.88 0.41
N ILE A 103 -11.60 11.73 -0.21
CA ILE A 103 -10.65 11.06 -1.08
C ILE A 103 -11.34 10.82 -2.42
N THR A 104 -10.68 11.19 -3.51
CA THR A 104 -11.13 10.89 -4.87
C THR A 104 -10.04 10.15 -5.63
N GLU A 105 -10.41 9.09 -6.33
CA GLU A 105 -9.48 8.34 -7.17
C GLU A 105 -9.06 9.19 -8.37
N ILE A 106 -7.76 9.25 -8.66
CA ILE A 106 -7.26 9.99 -9.84
C ILE A 106 -7.71 9.30 -11.12
N VAL A 107 -7.65 7.97 -11.12
CA VAL A 107 -8.17 7.09 -12.17
C VAL A 107 -9.07 6.08 -11.50
N PRO A 108 -10.28 5.78 -12.02
CA PRO A 108 -11.15 4.79 -11.44
C PRO A 108 -10.47 3.41 -11.29
N ALA A 109 -10.66 2.75 -10.15
CA ALA A 109 -10.12 1.41 -9.88
C ALA A 109 -10.51 0.36 -10.92
N ASP A 110 -11.66 0.54 -11.59
CA ASP A 110 -12.15 -0.32 -12.67
C ASP A 110 -11.15 -0.47 -13.82
N VAL A 111 -10.38 0.58 -14.13
CA VAL A 111 -9.42 0.59 -15.25
C VAL A 111 -8.27 -0.40 -15.03
N ILE A 112 -7.88 -0.62 -13.77
CA ILE A 112 -6.78 -1.53 -13.42
C ILE A 112 -7.26 -2.98 -13.26
N ARG A 113 -8.57 -3.19 -13.04
CA ARG A 113 -9.14 -4.50 -12.70
C ARG A 113 -8.69 -5.60 -13.65
N ASP A 114 -8.69 -5.32 -14.96
CA ASP A 114 -8.35 -6.30 -16.00
C ASP A 114 -6.85 -6.64 -16.06
N GLY A 115 -5.99 -5.78 -15.53
CA GLY A 115 -4.53 -5.99 -15.48
C GLY A 115 -4.06 -6.75 -14.24
N ILE A 116 -4.94 -7.04 -13.28
CA ILE A 116 -4.60 -7.73 -12.04
C ILE A 116 -4.65 -9.24 -12.25
N THR A 117 -3.55 -9.91 -11.88
CA THR A 117 -3.46 -11.37 -11.84
C THR A 117 -3.52 -11.85 -10.40
N TYR A 118 -4.39 -12.83 -10.15
CA TYR A 118 -4.52 -13.50 -8.85
C TYR A 118 -3.78 -14.83 -8.93
N ALA A 119 -2.68 -14.96 -8.20
CA ALA A 119 -1.78 -16.11 -8.27
C ALA A 119 -1.76 -16.89 -6.96
N SER A 120 -1.67 -18.22 -7.09
CA SER A 120 -1.44 -19.18 -6.00
C SER A 120 -2.30 -18.91 -4.74
N PRO A 121 -3.63 -19.07 -4.78
CA PRO A 121 -4.45 -18.93 -3.58
C PRO A 121 -4.16 -20.06 -2.58
N TRP A 122 -4.16 -19.73 -1.28
CA TRP A 122 -4.01 -20.69 -0.19
C TRP A 122 -4.85 -20.29 1.02
N ILE A 123 -5.25 -21.28 1.81
CA ILE A 123 -5.99 -21.04 3.04
C ILE A 123 -5.02 -21.06 4.21
N SER A 124 -5.10 -20.05 5.07
CA SER A 124 -4.31 -19.98 6.30
C SER A 124 -5.06 -19.15 7.34
N ASN A 125 -5.09 -19.61 8.59
CA ASN A 125 -5.70 -18.90 9.72
C ASN A 125 -7.14 -18.43 9.47
N ASN A 126 -7.97 -19.30 8.88
CA ASN A 126 -9.35 -19.00 8.48
C ASN A 126 -9.53 -17.89 7.41
N ASN A 127 -8.44 -17.54 6.72
CA ASN A 127 -8.45 -16.55 5.64
C ASN A 127 -8.08 -17.21 4.30
N LEU A 128 -8.76 -16.78 3.24
CA LEU A 128 -8.33 -17.02 1.87
C LEU A 128 -7.25 -16.01 1.54
N ASN A 129 -6.01 -16.48 1.37
CA ASN A 129 -4.88 -15.66 0.97
C ASN A 129 -4.62 -15.86 -0.53
N CYS A 130 -4.18 -14.81 -1.22
CA CYS A 130 -3.76 -14.90 -2.61
C CYS A 130 -2.74 -13.81 -2.94
N TRP A 131 -1.81 -14.13 -3.83
CA TRP A 131 -0.88 -13.16 -4.39
C TRP A 131 -1.57 -12.34 -5.46
N VAL A 132 -1.58 -11.03 -5.25
CA VAL A 132 -2.06 -10.07 -6.25
C VAL A 132 -0.86 -9.49 -6.97
N GLU A 133 -0.83 -9.73 -8.28
CA GLU A 133 0.27 -9.34 -9.16
C GLU A 133 -0.23 -8.33 -10.20
N TYR A 134 0.52 -7.26 -10.38
CA TYR A 134 0.25 -6.24 -11.39
C TYR A 134 1.57 -5.69 -11.95
N THR A 135 1.68 -5.66 -13.28
CA THR A 135 2.87 -5.12 -13.97
C THR A 135 2.59 -3.71 -14.43
N ARG A 136 3.36 -2.73 -13.93
CA ARG A 136 3.26 -1.34 -14.37
C ARG A 136 3.75 -1.19 -15.81
N THR A 137 3.06 -0.35 -16.57
CA THR A 137 3.54 0.12 -17.88
C THR A 137 4.74 1.06 -17.71
N ASP A 138 5.47 1.32 -18.79
CA ASP A 138 6.62 2.24 -18.73
C ASP A 138 6.22 3.66 -18.30
N SER A 139 5.04 4.13 -18.71
CA SER A 139 4.49 5.42 -18.27
C SER A 139 4.19 5.42 -16.78
N GLN A 140 3.58 4.35 -16.24
CA GLN A 140 3.30 4.22 -14.81
C GLN A 140 4.59 4.14 -13.97
N VAL A 141 5.65 3.51 -14.50
CA VAL A 141 6.97 3.50 -13.87
C VAL A 141 7.59 4.91 -13.83
N GLN A 142 7.48 5.67 -14.92
CA GLN A 142 7.94 7.06 -14.95
C GLN A 142 7.19 7.91 -13.93
N SER A 143 5.85 7.80 -13.87
CA SER A 143 5.04 8.48 -12.86
C SER A 143 5.49 8.11 -11.44
N TYR A 144 5.69 6.83 -11.14
CA TYR A 144 6.21 6.41 -9.83
C TYR A 144 7.57 7.05 -9.50
N ASN A 145 8.47 7.16 -10.47
CA ASN A 145 9.78 7.79 -10.26
C ASN A 145 9.68 9.31 -10.01
N LEU A 146 8.70 9.99 -10.63
CA LEU A 146 8.40 11.39 -10.31
C LEU A 146 7.90 11.52 -8.87
N TRP A 147 7.00 10.61 -8.45
CA TRP A 147 6.53 10.53 -7.07
C TRP A 147 7.66 10.27 -6.08
N ALA A 148 8.59 9.37 -6.43
CA ALA A 148 9.75 9.03 -5.61
C ALA A 148 10.87 10.09 -5.61
N SER A 149 10.70 11.20 -6.34
CA SER A 149 11.66 12.30 -6.34
C SER A 149 11.75 12.99 -4.97
N ILE A 150 12.84 13.71 -4.75
CA ILE A 150 13.15 14.38 -3.47
C ILE A 150 12.07 15.41 -3.07
N GLN A 151 11.28 15.90 -4.02
CA GLN A 151 10.29 16.94 -3.78
C GLN A 151 9.10 16.46 -2.95
N ASN A 152 8.79 15.16 -2.99
CA ASN A 152 7.59 14.63 -2.34
C ASN A 152 7.95 14.02 -0.97
N PRO A 153 7.51 14.64 0.14
CA PRO A 153 7.72 14.06 1.45
C PRO A 153 7.00 12.71 1.57
N VAL A 154 7.60 11.84 2.38
CA VAL A 154 7.03 10.53 2.70
C VAL A 154 6.31 10.65 4.03
N ILE A 155 5.03 10.28 4.04
CA ILE A 155 4.17 10.30 5.22
C ILE A 155 3.66 8.89 5.49
N ALA A 156 3.40 8.58 6.75
CA ALA A 156 2.90 7.27 7.15
C ALA A 156 1.79 7.43 8.19
N GLY A 157 0.84 6.50 8.16
CA GLY A 157 -0.29 6.48 9.06
C GLY A 157 -0.75 5.07 9.35
N ILE A 158 -1.47 4.94 10.46
CA ILE A 158 -2.17 3.71 10.84
C ILE A 158 -3.64 4.08 10.94
N GLY A 159 -4.48 3.27 10.33
CA GLY A 159 -5.92 3.44 10.34
C GLY A 159 -6.63 2.19 10.82
N TYR A 160 -7.85 2.40 11.30
CA TYR A 160 -8.70 1.37 11.90
C TYR A 160 -10.06 1.41 11.23
N GLY A 161 -10.67 0.25 11.01
CA GLY A 161 -12.02 0.11 10.51
C GLY A 161 -12.72 -1.10 11.12
N SER A 162 -14.05 -1.11 11.11
CA SER A 162 -14.81 -2.21 11.72
C SER A 162 -14.76 -3.47 10.87
N VAL A 163 -14.48 -4.64 11.47
CA VAL A 163 -14.54 -5.92 10.76
C VAL A 163 -15.97 -6.25 10.33
N GLU A 164 -16.95 -5.80 11.11
CA GLU A 164 -18.38 -5.99 10.86
C GLU A 164 -18.86 -5.40 9.54
N LYS A 165 -18.10 -4.51 8.91
CA LYS A 165 -18.44 -3.89 7.62
C LYS A 165 -17.78 -4.59 6.41
N GLY A 166 -16.99 -5.65 6.64
CA GLY A 166 -16.23 -6.32 5.58
C GLY A 166 -15.30 -5.35 4.83
N PHE A 167 -15.33 -5.36 3.50
CA PHE A 167 -14.52 -4.50 2.63
C PHE A 167 -14.65 -3.00 2.95
N GLU A 168 -15.84 -2.52 3.26
CA GLU A 168 -16.04 -1.10 3.61
C GLU A 168 -15.26 -0.73 4.87
N GLY A 169 -15.07 -1.67 5.80
CA GLY A 169 -14.20 -1.51 6.96
C GLY A 169 -12.73 -1.37 6.59
N ILE A 170 -12.26 -2.08 5.56
CA ILE A 170 -10.89 -1.95 5.05
C ILE A 170 -10.69 -0.59 4.37
N GLU A 171 -11.67 -0.14 3.59
CA GLU A 171 -11.66 1.18 2.97
C GLU A 171 -11.67 2.30 4.02
N GLU A 172 -12.49 2.15 5.07
CA GLU A 172 -12.52 3.04 6.23
C GLU A 172 -11.16 3.08 6.93
N ALA A 173 -10.53 1.93 7.15
CA ALA A 173 -9.19 1.85 7.72
C ALA A 173 -8.16 2.57 6.82
N ALA A 174 -8.24 2.41 5.50
CA ALA A 174 -7.33 3.10 4.58
C ALA A 174 -7.51 4.62 4.61
N ARG A 175 -8.77 5.10 4.67
CA ARG A 175 -9.12 6.51 4.81
C ARG A 175 -8.62 7.09 6.13
N GLU A 176 -8.80 6.37 7.24
CA GLU A 176 -8.30 6.80 8.56
C GLU A 176 -6.76 6.84 8.58
N SER A 177 -6.11 5.85 7.95
CA SER A 177 -4.65 5.80 7.82
C SER A 177 -4.11 7.02 7.08
N LEU A 178 -4.74 7.37 5.94
CA LEU A 178 -4.38 8.56 5.18
C LEU A 178 -4.61 9.84 6.00
N LYS A 179 -5.78 9.96 6.66
CA LYS A 179 -6.10 11.10 7.54
C LYS A 179 -5.05 11.27 8.63
N ALA A 180 -4.67 10.17 9.30
CA ALA A 180 -3.64 10.18 10.32
C ALA A 180 -2.29 10.63 9.77
N ALA A 181 -1.89 10.15 8.59
CA ALA A 181 -0.64 10.52 7.93
C ALA A 181 -0.59 12.02 7.59
N ILE A 182 -1.64 12.54 6.95
CA ILE A 182 -1.80 13.96 6.57
C ILE A 182 -1.79 14.84 7.81
N ARG A 183 -2.62 14.51 8.80
CA ARG A 183 -2.74 15.24 10.06
C ARG A 183 -1.39 15.33 10.77
N ASN A 184 -0.67 14.21 10.89
CA ASN A 184 0.63 14.15 11.56
C ASN A 184 1.71 14.95 10.81
N HIS A 185 1.64 15.00 9.47
CA HIS A 185 2.55 15.81 8.66
C HIS A 185 2.27 17.30 8.84
N TYR A 186 1.05 17.76 8.53
CA TYR A 186 0.74 19.19 8.54
C TYR A 186 0.72 19.82 9.93
N ARG A 187 0.45 19.06 11.00
CA ARG A 187 0.62 19.55 12.38
C ARG A 187 2.07 19.93 12.71
N LYS A 188 3.05 19.29 12.07
CA LYS A 188 4.48 19.61 12.26
C LYS A 188 4.92 20.78 11.39
N THR A 189 4.34 20.89 10.20
CA THR A 189 4.75 21.87 9.19
C THR A 189 4.08 23.23 9.37
N ILE A 190 2.79 23.26 9.71
CA ILE A 190 1.99 24.49 9.75
C ILE A 190 1.67 24.87 11.20
N LYS A 191 2.05 26.09 11.60
CA LYS A 191 1.80 26.62 12.95
C LYS A 191 0.32 26.94 13.18
N ASN A 192 -0.33 27.58 12.21
CA ASN A 192 -1.74 27.96 12.28
C ASN A 192 -2.60 26.92 11.55
N LYS A 193 -3.76 26.56 12.10
CA LYS A 193 -4.65 25.61 11.44
C LYS A 193 -5.20 26.23 10.15
N PRO A 194 -4.93 25.63 8.97
CA PRO A 194 -5.54 26.07 7.72
C PRO A 194 -7.03 25.75 7.72
N LYS A 195 -7.77 26.39 6.82
CA LYS A 195 -9.18 26.10 6.56
C LYS A 195 -9.33 24.80 5.78
N GLU A 196 -8.49 24.61 4.78
CA GLU A 196 -8.56 23.46 3.87
C GLU A 196 -7.18 23.19 3.27
N ILE A 197 -6.87 21.90 3.08
CA ILE A 197 -5.66 21.45 2.41
C ILE A 197 -6.07 20.50 1.29
N THR A 198 -5.60 20.78 0.08
CA THR A 198 -5.75 19.89 -1.07
C THR A 198 -4.40 19.34 -1.50
N GLY A 199 -4.41 18.13 -2.04
CA GLY A 199 -3.20 17.51 -2.57
C GLY A 199 -3.47 16.13 -3.14
N SER A 200 -2.39 15.45 -3.44
CA SER A 200 -2.42 14.11 -4.03
C SER A 200 -1.45 13.20 -3.27
N VAL A 201 -1.77 11.91 -3.21
CA VAL A 201 -0.97 10.90 -2.51
C VAL A 201 -0.82 9.63 -3.33
N LEU A 202 0.34 8.98 -3.23
CA LEU A 202 0.61 7.68 -3.85
C LEU A 202 1.10 6.69 -2.80
N ILE A 203 0.51 5.49 -2.74
CA ILE A 203 0.98 4.42 -1.85
C ILE A 203 2.37 3.95 -2.30
N ARG A 204 3.36 4.08 -1.41
CA ARG A 204 4.77 3.82 -1.69
C ARG A 204 5.14 2.34 -1.57
N LYS A 205 4.66 1.69 -0.52
CA LYS A 205 5.01 0.31 -0.14
C LYS A 205 3.76 -0.54 -0.01
N PHE A 206 3.95 -1.86 0.02
CA PHE A 206 2.85 -2.77 0.27
C PHE A 206 2.17 -2.47 1.62
N PRO A 207 0.83 -2.39 1.66
CA PRO A 207 0.11 -2.22 2.90
C PRO A 207 0.38 -3.39 3.84
N THR A 208 0.46 -3.09 5.14
CA THR A 208 0.33 -4.14 6.15
C THR A 208 -1.12 -4.17 6.61
N LEU A 209 -1.84 -5.24 6.29
CA LEU A 209 -3.23 -5.46 6.69
C LEU A 209 -3.29 -6.55 7.76
N GLY A 210 -3.94 -6.24 8.88
CA GLY A 210 -4.17 -7.17 9.98
C GLY A 210 -5.52 -6.95 10.65
N ILE A 211 -5.81 -7.77 11.65
CA ILE A 211 -6.96 -7.61 12.54
C ILE A 211 -6.43 -7.44 13.96
N ASP A 212 -6.93 -6.43 14.65
CA ASP A 212 -6.68 -6.23 16.08
C ASP A 212 -8.02 -5.95 16.78
N SER A 213 -8.34 -6.76 17.78
CA SER A 213 -9.48 -6.53 18.68
C SER A 213 -10.81 -6.29 17.94
N GLY A 214 -11.09 -7.06 16.88
CA GLY A 214 -12.31 -6.95 16.07
C GLY A 214 -12.32 -5.78 15.08
N ARG A 215 -11.16 -5.17 14.81
CA ARG A 215 -11.00 -4.07 13.85
C ARG A 215 -9.94 -4.43 12.81
N TYR A 216 -10.20 -4.07 11.56
CA TYR A 216 -9.15 -4.04 10.54
C TYR A 216 -8.15 -2.96 10.89
N VAL A 217 -6.87 -3.30 10.86
CA VAL A 217 -5.75 -2.37 11.02
C VAL A 217 -4.98 -2.35 9.73
N ILE A 218 -4.79 -1.16 9.17
CA ILE A 218 -3.97 -0.96 7.99
C ILE A 218 -2.88 0.07 8.26
N ASN A 219 -1.66 -0.26 7.88
CA ASN A 219 -0.53 0.65 7.88
C ASN A 219 -0.13 0.97 6.44
N LEU A 220 -0.15 2.25 6.09
CA LEU A 220 0.14 2.76 4.76
C LEU A 220 1.23 3.83 4.80
N ASP A 221 2.22 3.65 3.93
CA ASP A 221 3.23 4.64 3.58
C ASP A 221 2.83 5.35 2.28
N PHE A 222 2.83 6.67 2.27
CA PHE A 222 2.48 7.48 1.10
C PHE A 222 3.61 8.43 0.70
N PHE A 223 3.74 8.68 -0.60
CA PHE A 223 4.30 9.93 -1.09
C PHE A 223 3.20 10.99 -1.07
N LEU A 224 3.53 12.21 -0.64
CA LEU A 224 2.62 13.34 -0.58
C LEU A 224 3.07 14.40 -1.57
N GLU A 225 2.16 14.83 -2.44
CA GLU A 225 2.28 16.03 -3.27
C GLU A 225 1.33 17.07 -2.69
N CYS A 226 1.91 18.16 -2.17
CA CYS A 226 1.13 19.23 -1.58
C CYS A 226 0.57 20.13 -2.69
N GLY A 227 -0.76 20.22 -2.76
CA GLY A 227 -1.45 21.15 -3.65
C GLY A 227 -1.61 22.52 -2.98
N LYS A 228 -2.87 22.93 -2.73
CA LYS A 228 -3.19 24.25 -2.19
C LYS A 228 -3.50 24.16 -0.69
N ILE A 229 -2.96 25.11 0.08
CA ILE A 229 -3.33 25.34 1.47
C ILE A 229 -4.13 26.64 1.52
N ILE A 230 -5.39 26.56 1.96
CA ILE A 230 -6.27 27.71 2.13
C ILE A 230 -6.25 28.10 3.60
N GLU A 231 -5.71 29.28 3.90
CA GLU A 231 -5.74 29.84 5.25
C GLU A 231 -7.04 30.61 5.51
N TYR A 232 -7.35 30.85 6.78
CA TYR A 232 -8.45 31.74 7.15
C TYR A 232 -8.04 33.19 6.89
N SER A 233 -8.75 33.88 5.99
CA SER A 233 -8.57 35.31 5.81
C SER A 233 -9.09 36.06 7.03
N VAL A 234 -8.26 36.91 7.62
CA VAL A 234 -8.72 37.94 8.57
C VAL A 234 -9.15 39.13 7.73
N TYR A 235 -10.45 39.41 7.68
CA TYR A 235 -10.99 40.69 7.19
C TYR A 235 -11.21 41.62 8.38
#